data_AF-A0A931Q8U1-F1
#
_entry.id   AF-A0A931Q8U1-F1
#
_cell.length_a   1.000
_cell.length_b   1.000
_cell.length_c   1.000
_cell.angle_alpha   90.00
_cell.angle_beta   90.00
_cell.angle_gamma   90.00
#
_symmetry.space_group_name_H-M   'P 1'
#
loop_
_entity.id
_entity.type
_entity.pdbx_description
1 polymer ?
#
loop_
_entity_poly.entity_id
_entity_poly.type
_entity_poly.pdbx_seq_one_letter_code
_entity_poly.pdbx_strand_id
1 'polypeptide(L)' 'MEGFKERVLKVVILIPKGEVLSYKEVAKRAKSPNAYRAVGNILS' A
#
# COMPACT_ATOMS: atom_id res chain seq x y z
N MET A 1 14.26 7.50 8.27
CA MET A 1 13.34 6.38 8.55
C MET A 1 12.24 6.43 7.50
N GLU A 2 12.04 5.39 6.70
CA GLU A 2 10.98 5.41 5.68
C GLU A 2 9.61 5.34 6.36
N GLY A 3 8.73 6.29 6.08
CA GLY A 3 7.39 6.36 6.65
C GLY A 3 6.46 5.29 6.03
N PHE A 4 5.30 5.10 6.66
CA PHE A 4 4.29 4.18 6.14
C PHE A 4 3.80 4.61 4.74
N LYS A 5 3.68 5.93 4.52
CA LYS A 5 3.28 6.51 3.23
C LYS A 5 4.25 6.16 2.11
N GLU A 6 5.56 6.35 2.29
CA GLU A 6 6.53 6.02 1.23
C GLU A 6 6.50 4.53 0.87
N ARG A 7 6.39 3.64 1.88
CA ARG A 7 6.29 2.20 1.63
C ARG A 7 5.04 1.84 0.83
N VAL A 8 3.90 2.46 1.12
CA VAL A 8 2.65 2.25 0.38
C VAL A 8 2.83 2.68 -1.08
N LEU A 9 3.39 3.87 -1.33
CA LEU A 9 3.62 4.37 -2.70
C LEU A 9 4.58 3.48 -3.49
N LYS A 10 5.64 2.96 -2.87
CA LYS A 10 6.55 1.99 -3.50
C LYS A 10 5.86 0.68 -3.87
N VAL A 11 4.88 0.22 -3.09
CA VAL A 11 4.11 -0.98 -3.45
C VAL A 11 3.17 -0.69 -4.62
N VAL A 12 2.51 0.47 -4.61
CA VAL A 12 1.53 0.85 -5.64
C VAL A 12 2.19 1.06 -7.01
N ILE A 13 3.41 1.62 -7.05
CA ILE A 13 4.12 1.84 -8.32
C ILE A 13 4.58 0.53 -8.99
N LEU A 14 4.67 -0.56 -8.21
CA LEU A 14 5.09 -1.88 -8.70
C LEU A 14 3.92 -2.73 -9.20
N ILE A 15 2.68 -2.23 -9.13
CA ILE A 15 1.50 -2.97 -9.57
C ILE A 15 1.50 -3.04 -11.10
N PRO A 16 1.54 -4.25 -11.71
CA PRO A 16 1.50 -4.39 -13.15
C PRO A 16 0.20 -3.84 -13.75
N LYS A 17 0.29 -3.33 -14.97
CA LYS A 17 -0.90 -2.84 -15.69
C LYS A 17 -1.87 -4.00 -15.93
N GLY A 18 -3.13 -3.81 -15.54
CA GLY A 18 -4.18 -4.84 -15.66
C GLY A 18 -4.31 -5.73 -14.42
N GLU A 19 -3.39 -5.62 -13.47
CA GLU A 19 -3.54 -6.22 -12.15
C GLU A 19 -4.11 -5.22 -11.16
N VAL A 20 -4.79 -5.76 -10.14
CA VAL A 20 -5.33 -4.99 -9.03
C VAL A 20 -4.91 -5.63 -7.72
N LEU A 21 -4.76 -4.80 -6.70
CA LEU A 21 -4.40 -5.22 -5.35
C LEU A 21 -5.34 -4.59 -4.35
N SER A 22 -5.78 -5.37 -3.36
CA SER A 22 -6.59 -4.84 -2.27
C SER A 22 -5.73 -3.99 -1.32
N TYR A 23 -6.38 -3.06 -0.62
CA TYR A 23 -5.72 -2.27 0.42
C TYR A 23 -5.07 -3.13 1.51
N LYS A 24 -5.64 -4.31 1.81
CA LYS A 24 -5.07 -5.27 2.76
C LYS A 24 -3.75 -5.86 2.26
N GLU A 25 -3.67 -6.15 0.98
CA GLU A 25 -2.46 -6.70 0.36
C GLU A 25 -1.36 -5.65 0.19
N VAL A 26 -1.74 -4.40 -0.11
CA VAL A 26 -0.81 -3.26 -0.11
C VAL A 26 -0.26 -3.03 1.29
N ALA A 27 -1.11 -3.02 2.32
CA ALA A 27 -0.71 -2.86 3.72
C ALA A 27 0.22 -4.00 4.20
N LYS A 28 -0.05 -5.24 3.78
CA LYS A 28 0.79 -6.40 4.06
C LYS A 28 2.18 -6.25 3.41
N ARG A 29 2.25 -5.86 2.13
CA ARG A 29 3.52 -5.60 1.42
C ARG A 29 4.29 -4.40 2.01
N ALA A 30 3.58 -3.40 2.52
CA ALA A 30 4.14 -2.24 3.22
C ALA A 30 4.55 -2.52 4.69
N LYS A 31 4.60 -3.79 5.12
CA LYS A 31 4.96 -4.25 6.48
C LYS A 31 4.04 -3.73 7.58
N SER A 32 2.76 -3.47 7.29
CA SER A 32 1.78 -3.01 8.28
C SER A 32 0.40 -3.60 7.96
N PRO A 33 0.20 -4.92 8.11
CA PRO A 33 -1.00 -5.63 7.65
C PRO A 33 -2.31 -5.12 8.26
N ASN A 34 -2.28 -4.56 9.47
CA ASN A 34 -3.46 -4.00 10.16
C ASN A 34 -3.78 -2.56 9.74
N ALA A 35 -2.92 -1.90 8.95
CA ALA A 35 -3.06 -0.51 8.53
C ALA A 35 -3.79 -0.35 7.18
N TYR A 36 -4.63 -1.31 6.80
CA TYR A 36 -5.34 -1.30 5.51
C TYR A 36 -6.29 -0.11 5.34
N ARG A 37 -6.88 0.41 6.43
CA ARG A 37 -7.68 1.65 6.38
C ARG A 37 -6.82 2.88 6.06
N ALA A 38 -5.61 2.93 6.61
CA ALA A 38 -4.69 4.03 6.37
C ALA A 38 -4.19 4.05 4.93
N VAL A 39 -4.07 2.89 4.26
CA VAL A 39 -3.79 2.83 2.81
C VAL A 39 -4.85 3.58 2.01
N GLY A 40 -6.14 3.37 2.32
CA GLY A 40 -7.23 4.11 1.68
C GLY A 40 -7.11 5.62 1.89
N ASN A 41 -6.80 6.07 3.11
CA ASN A 41 -6.58 7.49 3.41
C ASN A 41 -5.33 8.08 2.70
N ILE A 42 -4.32 7.26 2.39
CA ILE A 42 -3.10 7.71 1.68
C ILE A 42 -3.35 7.86 0.19
N LEU A 43 -4.27 7.06 -0.38
CA LEU A 43 -4.61 7.04 -1.81
C LEU A 43 -5.85 7.89 -2.15
N SER A 44 -6.63 8.29 -1.15
CA SER A 44 -7.70 9.28 -1.28
C SER A 44 -7.14 10.68 -1.55
#